data_AF-A0A8B8A7C6-F1
#
_entry.id   AF-A0A8B8A7C6-F1
#
_cell.length_a   1.000
_cell.length_b   1.000
_cell.length_c   1.000
_cell.angle_alpha   90.00
_cell.angle_beta   90.00
_cell.angle_gamma   90.00
#
_symmetry.space_group_name_H-M   'P 1'
#
loop_
_entity.id
_entity.type
_entity.pdbx_description
1 polymer ?
#
loop_
_entity_poly.entity_id
_entity_poly.type
_entity_poly.pdbx_seq_one_letter_code
_entity_poly.pdbx_strand_id
1 'polypeptide(L)'
;MKLKLNLRDTDLAHRFCVSRTTISNIFNTLLNALREMLYVGVVDTCFPSQLKCKGSMPKSFAEFSSARASMDAIETTQDIPGYLDTQAMAYSFYKSQHTVKAVTCIAPNGAITYCSPLYSGSRSDVAIVRHSKVLKKFKPGDLILADKGFTIHDQLPQGVYLNIPAFLPSKGQFTQKEAELCYKIARARIHVEQQMKR
;
A
#
# COMPACT_ATOMS: atom_id res chain seq x y z
N MET A 1 -9.33 -20.66 6.04
CA MET A 1 -8.04 -21.35 5.76
C MET A 1 -7.32 -20.76 4.55
N LYS A 2 -7.94 -20.74 3.36
CA LYS A 2 -7.28 -20.25 2.13
C LYS A 2 -6.70 -18.83 2.24
N LEU A 3 -7.46 -17.83 2.68
CA LEU A 3 -6.96 -16.44 2.81
C LEU A 3 -5.82 -16.28 3.82
N LYS A 4 -5.86 -17.03 4.93
CA LYS A 4 -4.90 -16.87 6.04
C LYS A 4 -3.64 -17.71 5.88
N LEU A 5 -3.76 -18.89 5.26
CA LEU A 5 -2.70 -19.91 5.19
C LEU A 5 -2.22 -20.18 3.76
N ASN A 6 -2.86 -19.57 2.75
CA ASN A 6 -2.57 -19.77 1.34
C ASN A 6 -2.56 -21.25 0.88
N LEU A 7 -3.47 -22.06 1.43
CA LEU A 7 -3.60 -23.47 1.05
C LEU A 7 -4.18 -23.62 -0.35
N ARG A 8 -3.63 -24.56 -1.13
CA ARG A 8 -4.10 -24.88 -2.48
C ARG A 8 -5.51 -25.47 -2.46
N ASP A 9 -6.28 -25.24 -3.52
CA ASP A 9 -7.63 -25.79 -3.63
C ASP A 9 -7.68 -27.32 -3.57
N THR A 10 -6.63 -27.99 -4.05
CA THR A 10 -6.51 -29.45 -3.98
C THR A 10 -6.35 -29.95 -2.55
N ASP A 11 -5.57 -29.26 -1.71
CA ASP A 11 -5.42 -29.60 -0.29
C ASP A 11 -6.74 -29.39 0.46
N LEU A 12 -7.41 -28.27 0.24
CA LEU A 12 -8.70 -27.99 0.84
C LEU A 12 -9.78 -28.99 0.39
N ALA A 13 -9.80 -29.34 -0.91
CA ALA A 13 -10.71 -30.34 -1.46
C ALA A 13 -10.55 -31.69 -0.77
N HIS A 14 -9.30 -32.13 -0.55
CA HIS A 14 -9.00 -33.36 0.19
C HIS A 14 -9.46 -33.26 1.64
N ARG A 15 -9.15 -32.17 2.35
CA ARG A 15 -9.52 -31.98 3.77
C ARG A 15 -11.03 -31.96 4.01
N PHE A 16 -11.79 -31.39 3.08
CA PHE A 16 -13.24 -31.25 3.20
C PHE A 16 -14.01 -32.35 2.45
N CYS A 17 -13.32 -33.31 1.83
CA CYS A 17 -13.93 -34.39 1.04
C CYS A 17 -14.90 -33.88 -0.04
N VAL A 18 -14.53 -32.81 -0.75
CA VAL A 18 -15.32 -32.21 -1.83
C VAL A 18 -14.47 -32.03 -3.09
N SER A 19 -15.11 -31.71 -4.22
CA SER A 19 -14.39 -31.42 -5.45
C SER A 19 -13.58 -30.11 -5.35
N ARG A 20 -12.47 -30.02 -6.10
CA ARG A 20 -11.69 -28.77 -6.26
C ARG A 20 -12.57 -27.62 -6.73
N THR A 21 -13.50 -27.90 -7.64
CA THR A 21 -14.44 -26.91 -8.19
C THR A 21 -15.35 -26.34 -7.10
N THR A 22 -15.83 -27.19 -6.18
CA THR A 22 -16.64 -26.76 -5.04
C THR A 22 -15.88 -25.77 -4.16
N ILE A 23 -14.62 -26.07 -3.81
CA ILE A 23 -13.76 -25.16 -3.05
C ILE A 23 -13.55 -23.83 -3.79
N SER A 24 -13.25 -23.90 -5.09
CA SER A 24 -13.01 -22.71 -5.91
C SER A 24 -14.25 -21.80 -5.96
N ASN A 25 -15.43 -22.37 -6.17
CA ASN A 25 -16.69 -21.64 -6.21
C ASN A 25 -17.02 -20.99 -4.87
N ILE A 26 -16.89 -21.72 -3.76
CA ILE A 26 -17.12 -21.17 -2.42
C ILE A 26 -16.15 -20.01 -2.16
N PHE A 27 -14.86 -20.22 -2.44
CA PHE A 27 -13.84 -19.21 -2.20
C PHE A 27 -14.08 -17.94 -3.01
N ASN A 28 -14.33 -18.06 -4.32
CA ASN A 28 -14.56 -16.90 -5.19
C ASN A 28 -15.85 -16.16 -4.80
N THR A 29 -16.91 -16.89 -4.44
CA THR A 29 -18.17 -16.28 -3.97
C THR A 29 -17.94 -15.45 -2.71
N LEU A 30 -17.26 -16.02 -1.71
CA LEU A 30 -16.94 -15.31 -0.47
C LEU A 30 -15.99 -14.14 -0.71
N LEU A 31 -14.99 -14.28 -1.59
CA LEU A 31 -14.05 -13.22 -1.92
C LEU A 31 -14.77 -12.02 -2.57
N ASN A 32 -15.69 -12.29 -3.49
CA ASN A 32 -16.50 -11.25 -4.12
C ASN A 32 -17.41 -10.56 -3.10
N ALA A 33 -18.09 -11.32 -2.24
CA ALA A 33 -18.91 -10.74 -1.17
C ALA A 33 -18.09 -9.86 -0.20
N LEU A 34 -16.90 -10.32 0.20
CA LEU A 34 -15.98 -9.55 1.05
C LEU A 34 -15.48 -8.28 0.36
N ARG A 35 -15.17 -8.35 -0.95
CA ARG A 35 -14.80 -7.17 -1.74
C ARG A 35 -15.91 -6.14 -1.75
N GLU A 36 -17.15 -6.54 -2.04
CA GLU A 36 -18.27 -5.61 -2.09
C GLU A 36 -18.55 -4.99 -0.72
N MET A 37 -18.57 -5.79 0.35
CA MET A 37 -18.86 -5.27 1.70
C MET A 37 -17.73 -4.42 2.27
N LEU A 38 -16.48 -4.90 2.22
CA LEU A 38 -15.35 -4.26 2.91
C LEU A 38 -14.65 -3.25 2.02
N TYR A 39 -14.34 -3.59 0.78
CA TYR A 39 -13.59 -2.68 -0.08
C TYR A 39 -14.50 -1.61 -0.69
N VAL A 40 -15.55 -2.01 -1.39
CA VAL A 40 -16.47 -1.05 -2.03
C VAL A 40 -17.30 -0.34 -0.96
N GLY A 41 -17.92 -1.07 -0.04
CA GLY A 41 -18.80 -0.52 0.98
C GLY A 41 -18.11 0.38 2.02
N VAL A 42 -16.84 0.13 2.35
CA VAL A 42 -16.13 0.87 3.42
C VAL A 42 -14.92 1.63 2.87
N VAL A 43 -13.94 0.96 2.25
CA VAL A 43 -12.66 1.59 1.92
C VAL A 43 -12.79 2.61 0.78
N ASP A 44 -13.42 2.25 -0.33
CA ASP A 44 -13.46 3.11 -1.52
C ASP A 44 -14.42 4.29 -1.36
N THR A 45 -15.55 4.07 -0.69
CA THR A 45 -16.58 5.08 -0.38
C THR A 45 -16.13 6.06 0.71
N CYS A 46 -15.33 5.62 1.68
CA CYS A 46 -15.01 6.40 2.88
C CYS A 46 -13.53 6.75 2.99
N PHE A 47 -13.00 7.52 2.04
CA PHE A 47 -11.70 8.16 2.23
C PHE A 47 -11.80 9.20 3.38
N PRO A 48 -11.17 8.95 4.54
CA PRO A 48 -11.53 9.64 5.78
C PRO A 48 -11.20 11.11 5.71
N SER A 49 -12.00 11.94 6.39
CA SER A 49 -11.75 13.29 6.91
C SER A 49 -10.32 13.67 7.32
N GLN A 50 -9.79 14.89 7.07
CA GLN A 50 -8.58 15.35 7.78
C GLN A 50 -8.93 15.52 9.26
N LEU A 51 -10.12 16.04 9.52
CA LEU A 51 -10.71 16.13 10.85
C LEU A 51 -10.84 14.74 11.50
N LYS A 52 -11.33 13.73 10.77
CA LYS A 52 -11.42 12.35 11.27
C LYS A 52 -10.04 11.77 11.57
N CYS A 53 -9.08 11.93 10.64
CA CYS A 53 -7.70 11.47 10.85
C CYS A 53 -7.07 12.12 12.09
N LYS A 54 -7.27 13.43 12.28
CA LYS A 54 -6.78 14.18 13.43
C LYS A 54 -7.42 13.71 14.74
N GLY A 55 -8.71 13.37 14.74
CA GLY A 55 -9.43 12.87 15.92
C GLY A 55 -8.92 11.52 16.46
N SER A 56 -8.34 10.68 15.60
CA SER A 56 -7.77 9.37 15.98
C SER A 56 -6.25 9.29 15.78
N MET A 57 -5.56 10.43 15.70
CA MET A 57 -4.14 10.46 15.36
C MET A 57 -3.28 9.97 16.53
N PRO A 58 -2.37 8.98 16.30
CA PRO A 58 -1.47 8.54 17.35
C PRO A 58 -0.34 9.55 17.58
N LYS A 59 0.30 9.48 18.75
CA LYS A 59 1.40 10.37 19.14
C LYS A 59 2.60 10.34 18.17
N SER A 60 2.81 9.23 17.46
CA SER A 60 3.85 9.10 16.42
C SER A 60 3.65 10.05 15.24
N PHE A 61 2.42 10.54 15.03
CA PHE A 61 2.06 11.50 13.98
C PHE A 61 1.85 12.92 14.51
N ALA A 62 2.14 13.21 15.78
CA ALA A 62 1.84 14.51 16.41
C ALA A 62 2.43 15.71 15.64
N GLU A 63 3.60 15.54 15.03
CA GLU A 63 4.28 16.58 14.23
C GLU A 63 3.74 16.70 12.80
N PHE A 64 2.89 15.76 12.38
CA PHE A 64 2.26 15.71 11.06
C PHE A 64 0.75 15.86 11.19
N SER A 65 0.30 16.95 11.85
CA SER A 65 -1.12 17.15 12.21
C SER A 65 -2.08 17.25 11.01
N SER A 66 -1.57 17.59 9.83
CA SER A 66 -2.32 17.62 8.56
C SER A 66 -2.22 16.30 7.78
N ALA A 67 -1.53 15.27 8.31
CA ALA A 67 -1.35 13.99 7.65
C ALA A 67 -2.70 13.32 7.41
N ARG A 68 -2.96 13.06 6.14
CA ARG A 68 -4.19 12.41 5.69
C ARG A 68 -3.98 10.93 5.45
N ALA A 69 -2.82 10.58 4.91
CA ALA A 69 -2.42 9.20 4.71
C ALA A 69 -0.89 9.06 4.67
N SER A 70 -0.44 7.88 5.04
CA SER A 70 0.86 7.34 4.68
C SER A 70 0.69 6.43 3.45
N MET A 71 1.41 6.70 2.38
CA MET A 71 1.47 5.85 1.20
C MET A 71 2.62 4.86 1.30
N ASP A 72 2.34 3.62 0.95
CA ASP A 72 3.36 2.59 0.84
C ASP A 72 2.94 1.52 -0.18
N ALA A 73 3.92 0.84 -0.74
CA ALA A 73 3.73 -0.24 -1.70
C ALA A 73 3.81 -1.59 -0.98
N ILE A 74 2.73 -2.37 -1.04
CA ILE A 74 2.78 -3.79 -0.68
C ILE A 74 3.28 -4.59 -1.87
N GLU A 75 4.14 -5.56 -1.60
CA GLU A 75 4.69 -6.44 -2.62
C GLU A 75 4.69 -7.87 -2.10
N THR A 76 4.03 -8.76 -2.84
CA THR A 76 3.89 -10.17 -2.47
C THR A 76 4.32 -11.07 -3.61
N THR A 77 4.81 -12.25 -3.26
CA THR A 77 5.30 -13.23 -4.22
C THR A 77 4.15 -13.90 -4.95
N GLN A 78 4.39 -14.26 -6.20
CA GLN A 78 3.45 -15.00 -7.02
C GLN A 78 4.15 -16.19 -7.69
N ASP A 79 3.33 -17.11 -8.22
CA ASP A 79 3.84 -18.17 -9.08
C ASP A 79 4.49 -17.58 -10.34
N ILE A 80 5.48 -18.30 -10.88
CA ILE A 80 6.22 -17.87 -12.06
C ILE A 80 5.26 -17.84 -13.27
N PRO A 81 5.09 -16.68 -13.93
CA PRO A 81 4.26 -16.62 -15.14
C PRO A 81 4.81 -17.52 -16.24
N GLY A 82 3.93 -18.18 -16.99
CA GLY A 82 4.34 -19.10 -18.05
C GLY A 82 4.94 -18.45 -19.29
N TYR A 83 4.67 -17.16 -19.53
CA TYR A 83 5.21 -16.41 -20.67
C TYR A 83 6.41 -15.55 -20.27
N LEU A 84 7.48 -15.61 -21.07
CA LEU A 84 8.75 -14.91 -20.79
C LEU A 84 8.58 -13.40 -20.59
N ASP A 85 7.75 -12.74 -21.40
CA ASP A 85 7.51 -11.30 -21.27
C ASP A 85 6.84 -10.97 -19.93
N THR A 86 5.82 -11.73 -19.55
CA THR A 86 5.15 -11.56 -18.25
C THR A 86 6.06 -11.91 -17.09
N GLN A 87 6.95 -12.88 -17.27
CA GLN A 87 7.94 -13.29 -16.27
C GLN A 87 8.94 -12.15 -16.03
N ALA A 88 9.47 -11.54 -17.09
CA ALA A 88 10.37 -10.38 -16.99
C ALA A 88 9.68 -9.19 -16.32
N MET A 89 8.41 -8.92 -16.65
CA MET A 89 7.64 -7.86 -15.99
C MET A 89 7.32 -8.16 -14.52
N ALA A 90 7.07 -9.41 -14.17
CA ALA A 90 6.76 -9.81 -12.80
C ALA A 90 7.99 -9.85 -11.90
N TYR A 91 9.19 -9.95 -12.46
CA TYR A 91 10.42 -10.05 -11.67
C TYR A 91 10.72 -8.74 -10.95
N SER A 92 10.85 -8.83 -9.62
CA SER A 92 11.29 -7.73 -8.78
C SER A 92 12.74 -7.92 -8.41
N PHE A 93 13.58 -6.99 -8.88
CA PHE A 93 14.99 -6.95 -8.48
C PHE A 93 15.16 -6.71 -6.99
N TYR A 94 14.22 -6.03 -6.34
CA TYR A 94 14.27 -5.77 -4.91
C TYR A 94 14.03 -7.03 -4.07
N LYS A 95 13.11 -7.90 -4.50
CA LYS A 95 12.78 -9.17 -3.81
C LYS A 95 13.53 -10.37 -4.37
N SER A 96 14.23 -10.21 -5.49
CA SER A 96 14.85 -11.29 -6.28
C SER A 96 13.88 -12.43 -6.60
N GLN A 97 12.60 -12.10 -6.82
CA GLN A 97 11.50 -13.04 -7.04
C GLN A 97 10.43 -12.43 -7.94
N HIS A 98 9.54 -13.27 -8.49
CA HIS A 98 8.35 -12.84 -9.23
C HIS A 98 7.28 -12.37 -8.23
N THR A 99 6.90 -11.11 -8.36
CA THR A 99 5.98 -10.47 -7.40
C THR A 99 4.86 -9.73 -8.11
N VAL A 100 3.80 -9.49 -7.36
CA VAL A 100 2.79 -8.48 -7.65
C VAL A 100 2.87 -7.38 -6.60
N LYS A 101 2.51 -6.17 -7.01
CA LYS A 101 2.63 -4.97 -6.19
C LYS A 101 1.33 -4.16 -6.21
N ALA A 102 0.98 -3.53 -5.10
CA ALA A 102 -0.07 -2.53 -5.04
C ALA A 102 0.36 -1.36 -4.14
N VAL A 103 -0.07 -0.15 -4.49
CA VAL A 103 0.07 1.02 -3.63
C VAL A 103 -1.15 1.09 -2.72
N THR A 104 -0.91 1.33 -1.44
CA THR A 104 -1.94 1.50 -0.43
C THR A 104 -1.81 2.86 0.23
N CYS A 105 -2.92 3.37 0.77
CA CYS A 105 -2.91 4.53 1.65
C CYS A 105 -3.44 4.10 3.01
N ILE A 106 -2.70 4.41 4.06
CA ILE A 106 -3.04 4.07 5.44
C ILE A 106 -3.23 5.38 6.21
N ALA A 107 -4.38 5.53 6.86
CA ALA A 107 -4.64 6.67 7.73
C ALA A 107 -3.64 6.69 8.91
N PRO A 108 -3.40 7.85 9.54
CA PRO A 108 -2.50 7.94 10.69
C PRO A 108 -2.81 6.95 11.83
N ASN A 109 -4.07 6.56 11.99
CA ASN A 109 -4.51 5.59 12.99
C ASN A 109 -4.27 4.11 12.61
N GLY A 110 -3.68 3.86 11.44
CA GLY A 110 -3.38 2.52 10.94
C GLY A 110 -4.45 1.88 10.04
N ALA A 111 -5.60 2.52 9.84
CA ALA A 111 -6.65 1.98 8.97
C ALA A 111 -6.27 2.08 7.48
N ILE A 112 -6.48 1.00 6.72
CA ILE A 112 -6.32 1.03 5.26
C ILE A 112 -7.47 1.85 4.67
N THR A 113 -7.13 2.88 3.92
CA THR A 113 -8.06 3.86 3.30
C THR A 113 -8.09 3.78 1.78
N TYR A 114 -7.15 3.05 1.20
CA TYR A 114 -7.07 2.83 -0.24
C TYR A 114 -6.15 1.66 -0.55
N CYS A 115 -6.48 0.91 -1.61
CA CYS A 115 -5.60 -0.07 -2.24
C CYS A 115 -5.73 0.06 -3.76
N SER A 116 -4.62 0.18 -4.48
CA SER A 116 -4.66 0.19 -5.95
C SER A 116 -5.02 -1.20 -6.49
N PRO A 117 -5.34 -1.31 -7.80
CA PRO A 117 -5.23 -2.58 -8.50
C PRO A 117 -3.84 -3.20 -8.31
N LEU A 118 -3.72 -4.50 -8.59
CA LEU A 118 -2.43 -5.18 -8.61
C LEU A 118 -1.67 -4.85 -9.91
N TYR A 119 -0.36 -4.65 -9.77
CA TYR A 119 0.59 -4.41 -10.85
C TYR A 119 1.71 -5.45 -10.79
N SER A 120 2.45 -5.59 -11.88
CA SER A 120 3.63 -6.44 -11.93
C SER A 120 4.74 -5.90 -11.01
N GLY A 121 5.54 -6.79 -10.42
CA GLY A 121 6.59 -6.44 -9.46
C GLY A 121 7.59 -5.39 -9.92
N SER A 122 7.95 -5.41 -11.21
CA SER A 122 8.88 -4.43 -11.80
C SER A 122 8.30 -3.02 -11.95
N ARG A 123 6.99 -2.83 -11.79
CA ARG A 123 6.36 -1.51 -11.93
C ARG A 123 6.79 -0.59 -10.79
N SER A 124 7.20 0.63 -11.14
CA SER A 124 7.58 1.65 -10.16
C SER A 124 6.36 2.21 -9.43
N ASP A 125 6.55 2.57 -8.16
CA ASP A 125 5.48 3.09 -7.30
C ASP A 125 4.91 4.39 -7.87
N VAL A 126 5.77 5.25 -8.43
CA VAL A 126 5.40 6.47 -9.15
C VAL A 126 4.43 6.17 -10.30
N ALA A 127 4.70 5.14 -11.10
CA ALA A 127 3.84 4.77 -12.22
C ALA A 127 2.49 4.20 -11.74
N ILE A 128 2.48 3.48 -10.62
CA ILE A 128 1.26 2.95 -10.00
C ILE A 128 0.40 4.10 -9.45
N VAL A 129 1.00 5.06 -8.73
CA VAL A 129 0.30 6.25 -8.22
C VAL A 129 -0.38 7.01 -9.37
N ARG A 130 0.35 7.22 -10.47
CA ARG A 130 -0.17 7.89 -11.67
C ARG A 130 -1.37 7.15 -12.28
N HIS A 131 -1.21 5.86 -12.55
CA HIS A 131 -2.23 5.07 -13.23
C HIS A 131 -3.47 4.86 -12.35
N SER A 132 -3.26 4.63 -11.05
CA SER A 132 -4.34 4.37 -10.10
C SER A 132 -5.14 5.63 -9.73
N LYS A 133 -4.64 6.82 -10.06
CA LYS A 133 -5.30 8.12 -9.81
C LYS A 133 -5.62 8.37 -8.33
N VAL A 134 -4.90 7.72 -7.42
CA VAL A 134 -5.09 7.84 -5.97
C VAL A 134 -5.00 9.29 -5.48
N LEU A 135 -4.18 10.11 -6.12
CA LEU A 135 -4.00 11.53 -5.78
C LEU A 135 -5.29 12.35 -5.89
N LYS A 136 -6.28 11.91 -6.68
CA LYS A 136 -7.59 12.58 -6.78
C LYS A 136 -8.41 12.51 -5.48
N LYS A 137 -8.06 11.62 -4.55
CA LYS A 137 -8.75 11.51 -3.25
C LYS A 137 -8.28 12.57 -2.23
N PHE A 138 -7.16 13.24 -2.48
CA PHE A 138 -6.59 14.26 -1.60
C PHE A 138 -7.08 15.66 -1.94
N LYS A 139 -7.14 16.53 -0.93
CA LYS A 139 -7.62 17.91 -1.03
C LYS A 139 -6.51 18.90 -0.62
N PRO A 140 -6.59 20.16 -1.06
CA PRO A 140 -5.66 21.19 -0.60
C PRO A 140 -5.57 21.24 0.93
N GLY A 141 -4.34 21.32 1.46
CA GLY A 141 -4.02 21.26 2.88
C GLY A 141 -3.74 19.85 3.42
N ASP A 142 -3.99 18.79 2.64
CA ASP A 142 -3.64 17.43 3.03
C ASP A 142 -2.13 17.18 2.91
N LEU A 143 -1.58 16.45 3.88
CA LEU A 143 -0.20 15.96 3.86
C LEU A 143 -0.18 14.45 3.63
N ILE A 144 0.67 14.02 2.71
CA ILE A 144 1.00 12.62 2.45
C ILE A 144 2.38 12.33 3.02
N LEU A 145 2.52 11.26 3.81
CA LEU A 145 3.82 10.68 4.14
C LEU A 145 4.08 9.51 3.21
N ALA A 146 5.29 9.34 2.68
CA ALA A 146 5.59 8.19 1.82
C ALA A 146 7.05 7.76 1.93
N ASP A 147 7.38 6.63 1.30
CA ASP A 147 8.78 6.24 1.14
C ASP A 147 9.53 7.15 0.18
N LYS A 148 10.85 7.14 0.31
CA LYS A 148 11.80 7.84 -0.55
C LYS A 148 11.63 7.51 -2.04
N GLY A 149 11.11 6.31 -2.36
CA GLY A 149 10.79 5.89 -3.73
C GLY A 149 9.58 6.58 -4.36
N PHE A 150 8.74 7.27 -3.58
CA PHE A 150 7.54 7.97 -4.06
C PHE A 150 7.88 9.39 -4.51
N THR A 151 8.72 9.54 -5.53
CA THR A 151 9.09 10.84 -6.13
C THR A 151 7.96 11.41 -7.01
N ILE A 152 6.79 11.67 -6.41
CA ILE A 152 5.55 12.07 -7.08
C ILE A 152 5.23 13.57 -6.96
N HIS A 153 6.23 14.39 -6.57
CA HIS A 153 6.05 15.83 -6.36
C HIS A 153 5.47 16.56 -7.59
N ASP A 154 5.80 16.09 -8.80
CA ASP A 154 5.32 16.59 -10.09
C ASP A 154 3.83 16.28 -10.36
N GLN A 155 3.26 15.33 -9.61
CA GLN A 155 1.90 14.82 -9.82
C GLN A 155 0.92 15.26 -8.73
N LEU A 156 1.41 15.96 -7.70
CA LEU A 156 0.58 16.38 -6.58
C LEU A 156 -0.47 17.40 -7.04
N PRO A 157 -1.74 17.24 -6.61
CA PRO A 157 -2.73 18.29 -6.78
C PRO A 157 -2.29 19.58 -6.07
N GLN A 158 -2.74 20.73 -6.58
CA GLN A 158 -2.39 22.01 -5.99
C GLN A 158 -2.79 22.06 -4.50
N GLY A 159 -1.84 22.47 -3.67
CA GLY A 159 -2.02 22.56 -2.21
C GLY A 159 -1.96 21.24 -1.45
N VAL A 160 -1.69 20.11 -2.10
CA VAL A 160 -1.37 18.84 -1.42
C VAL A 160 0.14 18.76 -1.21
N TYR A 161 0.55 18.36 -0.01
CA TYR A 161 1.95 18.27 0.36
C TYR A 161 2.41 16.82 0.47
N LEU A 162 3.68 16.57 0.17
CA LEU A 162 4.31 15.27 0.28
C LEU A 162 5.59 15.39 1.11
N ASN A 163 5.67 14.60 2.17
CA ASN A 163 6.88 14.42 2.96
C ASN A 163 7.44 13.01 2.72
N ILE A 164 8.63 12.97 2.13
CA ILE A 164 9.47 11.77 1.99
C ILE A 164 10.81 12.00 2.68
N PRO A 165 11.51 10.94 3.13
CA PRO A 165 12.87 11.07 3.66
C PRO A 165 13.80 11.74 2.63
N ALA A 166 14.69 12.60 3.11
CA ALA A 166 15.64 13.32 2.26
C ALA A 166 16.61 12.37 1.53
N PHE A 167 17.05 12.80 0.35
CA PHE A 167 18.13 12.15 -0.37
C PHE A 167 19.47 12.52 0.25
N LEU A 168 20.38 11.54 0.35
CA LEU A 168 21.75 11.83 0.77
C LEU A 168 22.33 12.83 -0.25
N PRO A 169 22.77 14.03 0.17
CA PRO A 169 23.40 14.96 -0.73
C PRO A 169 24.66 14.35 -1.31
N SER A 170 25.09 14.79 -2.50
CA SER A 170 26.34 14.34 -3.12
C SER A 170 27.58 14.55 -2.23
N LYS A 171 27.48 15.43 -1.22
CA LYS A 171 28.51 15.72 -0.20
C LYS A 171 28.53 14.72 0.97
N GLY A 172 27.63 13.73 0.98
CA GLY A 172 27.68 12.58 1.91
C GLY A 172 27.13 12.80 3.33
N GLN A 173 26.68 14.00 3.70
CA GLN A 173 26.14 14.28 5.03
C GLN A 173 24.80 15.03 4.96
N PHE A 174 23.86 14.63 5.82
CA PHE A 174 22.63 15.38 6.06
C PHE A 174 22.91 16.56 7.00
N THR A 175 22.17 17.65 6.82
CA THR A 175 22.06 18.66 7.87
C THR A 175 21.31 18.11 9.08
N GLN A 176 21.52 18.69 10.26
CA GLN A 176 20.81 18.28 11.47
C GLN A 176 19.28 18.30 11.28
N LYS A 177 18.75 19.34 10.63
CA LYS A 177 17.31 19.48 10.36
C LYS A 177 16.78 18.39 9.43
N GLU A 178 17.52 18.02 8.39
CA GLU A 178 17.14 16.93 7.48
C GLU A 178 17.18 15.58 8.19
N ALA A 179 18.21 15.33 9.01
CA ALA A 179 18.32 14.11 9.79
C ALA A 179 17.16 13.97 10.78
N GLU A 180 16.81 15.04 11.49
CA GLU A 180 15.66 15.08 12.39
C GLU A 180 14.35 14.83 11.64
N LEU A 181 14.13 15.48 10.49
CA LEU A 181 12.93 15.25 9.68
C LEU A 181 12.84 13.81 9.17
N CYS A 182 13.94 13.25 8.66
CA CYS A 182 14.02 11.85 8.24
C CYS A 182 13.67 10.90 9.38
N TYR A 183 14.21 11.14 10.58
CA TYR A 183 13.91 10.34 11.77
C TYR A 183 12.42 10.40 12.15
N LYS A 184 11.82 11.59 12.11
CA LYS A 184 10.40 11.80 12.40
C LYS A 184 9.50 11.09 11.40
N ILE A 185 9.79 11.23 10.10
CA ILE A 185 9.04 10.55 9.03
C ILE A 185 9.17 9.03 9.18
N ALA A 186 10.39 8.51 9.41
CA ALA A 186 10.62 7.09 9.60
C ALA A 186 9.85 6.56 10.82
N ARG A 187 9.86 7.27 11.95
CA ARG A 187 9.10 6.89 13.14
C ARG A 187 7.59 6.84 12.91
N ALA A 188 7.04 7.83 12.20
CA ALA A 188 5.62 7.83 11.83
C ALA A 188 5.29 6.64 10.90
N ARG A 189 6.17 6.35 9.94
CA ARG A 189 6.01 5.22 9.02
C ARG A 189 6.12 3.85 9.66
N ILE A 190 6.98 3.65 10.67
CA ILE A 190 7.06 2.38 11.42
C ILE A 190 5.68 1.98 11.97
N HIS A 191 4.89 2.95 12.46
CA HIS A 191 3.53 2.68 12.93
C HIS A 191 2.63 2.10 11.83
N VAL A 192 2.78 2.59 10.60
CA VAL A 192 2.02 2.17 9.43
C VAL A 192 2.52 0.82 8.89
N GLU A 193 3.84 0.65 8.75
CA GLU A 193 4.46 -0.60 8.29
C GLU A 193 4.09 -1.78 9.20
N GLN A 194 3.97 -1.55 10.51
CA GLN A 194 3.51 -2.57 11.45
C GLN A 194 2.09 -3.06 11.17
N GLN A 195 1.22 -2.22 10.61
CA GLN A 195 -0.13 -2.64 10.22
C GLN A 195 -0.12 -3.46 8.92
N MET A 196 0.83 -3.20 8.02
CA MET A 196 0.96 -3.94 6.76
C MET A 196 1.56 -5.34 6.92
N LYS A 197 2.36 -5.56 7.96
CA LYS A 197 3.03 -6.84 8.25
C LYS A 197 2.14 -7.85 9.00
N ARG A 198 0.91 -7.47 9.38
CA ARG A 198 -0.04 -8.31 10.13
C ARG A 198 -0.96 -9.06 9.19
#